data_AF-A0A834SYW5-F1
#
_entry.id   AF-A0A834SYW5-F1
#
_cell.length_a   1.000
_cell.length_b   1.000
_cell.length_c   1.000
_cell.angle_alpha   90.00
_cell.angle_beta   90.00
_cell.angle_gamma   90.00
#
_symmetry.space_group_name_H-M   'P 1'
#
loop_
_entity.id
_entity.type
_entity.pdbx_description
1 polymer ?
#
loop_
_entity_poly.entity_id
_entity_poly.type
_entity_poly.pdbx_seq_one_letter_code
_entity_poly.pdbx_strand_id
1 'polypeptide(L)'
;MTDRTLNLTRVLVHSGGVSGGHYYAYIRPNLSNQWFKFDDQRVTKEDMKMAIDEQYGGEEEFPFPHTIPEDNNIPFKFTKISNAYVLVYIRESDKDKIMCDLDEKDIPKHFRTRKELEEAQLCSLMKVTTLASIRR
;
A
#
# COMPACT_ATOMS: atom_id res chain seq x y z
N MET A 1 4.23 24.95 25.73
CA MET A 1 3.59 24.77 24.41
C MET A 1 3.65 23.29 24.09
N THR A 2 2.52 22.63 23.85
CA THR A 2 2.52 21.24 23.39
C THR A 2 2.92 21.22 21.91
N ASP A 3 3.94 20.44 21.57
CA ASP A 3 4.31 20.17 20.19
C ASP A 3 3.13 19.48 19.48
N ARG A 4 2.72 20.01 18.33
CA ARG A 4 1.61 19.51 17.51
C ARG A 4 2.08 18.97 16.16
N THR A 5 3.38 18.72 16.01
CA THR A 5 3.98 18.23 14.77
C THR A 5 3.50 16.80 14.47
N LEU A 6 3.05 16.60 13.23
CA LEU A 6 2.54 15.33 12.71
C LEU A 6 3.35 14.92 11.48
N ASN A 7 3.66 13.62 11.37
CA ASN A 7 4.37 13.05 10.24
C ASN A 7 3.45 12.12 9.46
N LEU A 8 3.35 12.35 8.15
CA LEU A 8 2.66 11.43 7.26
C LEU A 8 3.44 10.11 7.18
N THR A 9 2.73 9.00 7.36
CA THR A 9 3.32 7.66 7.42
C THR A 9 2.73 6.70 6.41
N ARG A 10 1.44 6.87 6.09
CA ARG A 10 0.73 6.04 5.12
C ARG A 10 -0.24 6.87 4.30
N VAL A 11 -0.32 6.55 3.02
CA VAL A 11 -1.31 7.08 2.08
C VAL A 11 -2.05 5.87 1.52
N LEU A 12 -3.31 5.70 1.91
CA LEU A 12 -4.17 4.66 1.35
C LEU A 12 -4.87 5.25 0.14
N VAL A 13 -4.78 4.54 -0.98
CA VAL A 13 -5.25 4.99 -2.28
C VAL A 13 -6.38 4.10 -2.73
N HIS A 14 -7.43 4.73 -3.25
CA HIS A 14 -8.49 4.05 -3.96
C HIS A 14 -8.36 4.37 -5.44
N SER A 15 -8.34 3.34 -6.25
CA SER A 15 -8.30 3.43 -7.71
C SER A 15 -9.57 2.85 -8.29
N GLY A 16 -10.52 3.71 -8.69
CA GLY A 16 -11.79 3.26 -9.24
C GLY A 16 -12.94 4.24 -9.02
N GLY A 17 -14.14 3.79 -9.36
CA GLY A 17 -15.38 4.56 -9.23
C GLY A 17 -16.18 4.19 -7.98
N VAL A 18 -17.37 4.77 -7.84
CA VAL A 18 -18.25 4.57 -6.67
C VAL A 18 -18.68 3.11 -6.49
N SER A 19 -18.82 2.37 -7.58
CA SER A 19 -19.31 0.99 -7.59
C SER A 19 -18.21 -0.08 -7.48
N GLY A 20 -16.93 0.32 -7.43
CA GLY A 20 -15.83 -0.63 -7.36
C GLY A 20 -14.49 -0.03 -7.75
N GLY A 21 -13.44 -0.64 -7.24
CA GLY A 21 -12.07 -0.22 -7.47
C GLY A 21 -11.08 -1.14 -6.78
N HIS A 22 -9.83 -0.69 -6.76
CA HIS A 22 -8.71 -1.38 -6.15
C HIS A 22 -8.09 -0.51 -5.05
N TYR A 23 -7.66 -1.14 -3.96
CA TYR A 23 -7.03 -0.45 -2.84
C TYR A 23 -5.58 -0.87 -2.73
N TYR A 24 -4.71 0.11 -2.57
CA TYR A 24 -3.30 -0.11 -2.25
C TYR A 24 -2.82 0.98 -1.30
N ALA A 25 -1.64 0.80 -0.73
CA ALA A 25 -1.10 1.75 0.24
C ALA A 25 0.35 2.08 -0.03
N TYR A 26 0.71 3.36 0.07
CA TYR A 26 2.09 3.78 0.25
C TYR A 26 2.38 3.84 1.74
N ILE A 27 3.46 3.20 2.18
CA ILE A 27 3.88 3.16 3.58
C ILE A 27 5.34 3.57 3.69
N ARG A 28 5.65 4.37 4.71
CA ARG A 28 6.97 4.85 5.08
C ARG A 28 7.35 4.31 6.47
N PRO A 29 7.96 3.11 6.56
CA PRO A 29 8.03 2.34 7.81
C PRO A 29 8.82 3.02 8.93
N ASN A 30 9.82 3.82 8.58
CA ASN A 30 10.81 4.38 9.52
C ASN A 30 10.90 5.91 9.43
N LEU A 31 9.87 6.57 8.89
CA LEU A 31 9.84 8.02 8.62
C LEU A 31 11.03 8.55 7.79
N SER A 32 11.82 7.68 7.15
CA SER A 32 12.84 8.10 6.17
C SER A 32 12.17 8.67 4.91
N ASN A 33 12.95 9.05 3.90
CA ASN A 33 12.39 9.50 2.62
C ASN A 33 11.97 8.34 1.69
N GLN A 34 12.21 7.08 2.09
CA GLN A 34 11.86 5.91 1.28
C GLN A 34 10.41 5.50 1.52
N TRP A 35 9.62 5.46 0.44
CA TRP A 35 8.27 4.93 0.43
C TRP A 35 8.24 3.53 -0.19
N PHE A 36 7.23 2.76 0.18
CA PHE A 36 6.94 1.46 -0.40
C PHE A 36 5.47 1.39 -0.79
N LYS A 37 5.18 0.99 -2.01
CA LYS A 37 3.82 0.68 -2.45
C LYS A 37 3.54 -0.78 -2.13
N PHE A 38 2.51 -1.00 -1.31
CA PHE A 38 1.94 -2.30 -1.00
C PHE A 38 0.68 -2.48 -1.84
N ASP A 39 0.78 -3.37 -2.83
CA ASP A 39 -0.24 -3.66 -3.83
C ASP A 39 -0.48 -5.18 -3.83
N ASP A 40 -1.38 -5.62 -2.94
CA ASP A 40 -1.63 -7.02 -2.59
C ASP A 40 -0.34 -7.81 -2.30
N GLN A 41 0.04 -8.70 -3.21
CA GLN A 41 1.20 -9.58 -3.08
C GLN A 41 2.52 -8.90 -3.48
N ARG A 42 2.44 -7.68 -4.04
CA ARG A 42 3.59 -6.95 -4.60
C ARG A 42 3.94 -5.79 -3.69
N VAL A 43 5.23 -5.70 -3.37
CA VAL A 43 5.80 -4.55 -2.66
C VAL A 43 6.90 -3.94 -3.51
N THR A 44 6.74 -2.67 -3.90
CA THR A 44 7.74 -1.93 -4.69
C THR A 44 8.27 -0.73 -3.91
N LYS A 45 9.51 -0.35 -4.17
CA LYS A 45 10.09 0.89 -3.67
C LYS A 45 9.64 2.04 -4.56
N GLU A 46 9.19 3.12 -3.93
CA GLU A 46 8.69 4.31 -4.61
C GLU A 46 9.30 5.56 -3.98
N ASP A 47 9.35 6.64 -4.74
CA ASP A 47 9.76 7.94 -4.24
C ASP A 47 8.59 8.69 -3.58
N MET A 48 8.91 9.83 -2.96
CA MET A 48 7.92 10.69 -2.32
C MET A 48 6.92 11.29 -3.31
N LYS A 49 7.36 11.59 -4.53
CA LYS A 49 6.51 12.17 -5.57
C LYS A 49 5.39 11.19 -5.92
N MET A 50 5.73 9.92 -6.17
CA MET A 50 4.76 8.87 -6.47
C MET A 50 3.82 8.61 -5.27
N ALA A 51 4.35 8.59 -4.05
CA ALA A 51 3.58 8.28 -2.85
C ALA A 51 2.64 9.40 -2.39
N ILE A 52 2.96 10.66 -2.70
CA ILE A 52 2.24 11.84 -2.20
C ILE A 52 1.66 12.66 -3.37
N ASP A 53 2.51 13.24 -4.20
CA ASP A 53 2.07 14.23 -5.19
C ASP A 53 1.16 13.63 -6.25
N GLU A 54 1.49 12.43 -6.71
CA GLU A 54 0.65 11.72 -7.68
C GLU A 54 -0.70 11.28 -7.10
N GLN A 55 -0.87 11.33 -5.78
CA GLN A 55 -2.08 10.87 -5.08
C GLN A 55 -3.05 12.02 -4.73
N TYR A 56 -2.76 13.27 -5.10
CA TYR A 56 -3.69 14.38 -4.90
C TYR A 56 -4.97 14.27 -5.74
N GLY A 57 -4.94 13.51 -6.85
CA GLY A 57 -6.04 13.39 -7.81
C GLY A 57 -6.09 14.55 -8.81
N GLY A 58 -7.28 14.81 -9.37
CA GLY A 58 -7.50 15.89 -10.34
C GLY A 58 -7.44 15.45 -11.82
N GLU A 59 -7.52 16.43 -12.71
CA GLU A 59 -7.38 16.24 -14.17
C GLU A 59 -5.91 16.40 -14.58
N GLU A 60 -5.41 15.48 -15.39
CA GLU A 60 -4.12 15.66 -16.08
C GLU A 60 -4.36 16.10 -17.52
N GLU A 61 -3.65 17.15 -17.92
CA GLU A 61 -3.60 17.64 -19.29
C GLU A 61 -2.39 17.03 -19.98
N PHE A 62 -2.60 16.27 -21.05
CA PHE A 62 -1.50 15.84 -21.92
C PHE A 62 -1.39 16.77 -23.13
N PRO A 63 -0.20 17.34 -23.39
CA PRO A 63 0.04 18.03 -24.65
C PRO A 63 -0.03 17.00 -25.79
N PHE A 64 -0.79 17.31 -26.84
CA PHE A 64 -0.84 16.45 -28.03
C PHE A 64 0.55 16.28 -28.65
N PRO A 65 0.82 15.14 -29.32
CA PRO A 65 1.96 15.03 -30.22
C PRO A 65 1.94 16.21 -31.20
N HIS A 66 3.10 16.84 -31.46
CA HIS A 66 3.28 18.02 -32.31
C HIS A 66 2.89 17.85 -33.80
N THR A 67 2.03 16.90 -34.14
CA THR A 67 1.64 16.52 -35.51
C THR A 67 0.25 16.98 -35.92
N ILE A 68 -0.52 17.66 -35.06
CA ILE A 68 -1.89 18.14 -35.39
C ILE A 68 -1.88 19.68 -35.56
N PRO A 69 -2.37 20.22 -36.69
CA PRO A 69 -2.38 21.66 -36.97
C PRO A 69 -3.24 22.46 -35.97
N GLU A 70 -2.78 23.67 -35.67
CA GLU A 70 -3.04 24.48 -34.48
C GLU A 70 -4.49 24.98 -34.27
N ASP A 71 -5.41 24.75 -35.22
CA ASP A 71 -6.69 25.47 -35.27
C ASP A 71 -7.79 24.95 -34.33
N ASN A 72 -7.61 23.83 -33.62
CA ASN A 72 -8.60 23.30 -32.66
C ASN A 72 -8.00 22.53 -31.46
N ASN A 73 -6.87 22.98 -30.91
CA ASN A 73 -6.18 22.29 -29.80
C ASN A 73 -6.88 22.51 -28.45
N ILE A 74 -7.97 21.79 -28.17
CA ILE A 74 -8.50 21.60 -26.81
C ILE A 74 -7.70 20.45 -26.17
N PRO A 75 -6.86 20.69 -25.14
CA PRO A 75 -6.05 19.65 -24.50
C PRO A 75 -6.90 18.45 -24.09
N PHE A 76 -6.43 17.23 -24.37
CA PHE A 76 -7.12 16.03 -23.91
C PHE A 76 -6.94 15.93 -22.39
N LYS A 77 -8.05 16.08 -21.65
CA LYS A 77 -8.07 15.96 -20.19
C LYS A 77 -8.55 14.58 -19.80
N PHE A 78 -7.80 13.92 -18.92
CA PHE A 78 -8.28 12.71 -18.26
C PHE A 78 -8.29 12.90 -16.75
N THR A 79 -9.41 12.57 -16.11
CA THR A 79 -9.53 12.60 -14.65
C THR A 79 -8.80 11.41 -14.04
N LYS A 80 -7.87 11.64 -13.12
CA LYS A 80 -7.24 10.57 -12.33
C LYS A 80 -8.32 9.80 -11.58
N ILE A 81 -8.41 8.51 -11.88
CA ILE A 81 -9.30 7.57 -11.18
C ILE A 81 -8.68 7.02 -9.88
N SER A 82 -7.41 7.34 -9.61
CA SER A 82 -6.67 6.91 -8.42
C SER A 82 -6.23 8.13 -7.61
N ASN A 83 -6.60 8.19 -6.34
CA ASN A 83 -6.19 9.25 -5.42
C ASN A 83 -6.23 8.81 -3.95
N ALA A 84 -5.60 9.61 -3.09
CA ALA A 84 -5.56 9.37 -1.66
C ALA A 84 -6.97 9.39 -1.05
N TYR A 85 -7.36 8.27 -0.44
CA TYR A 85 -8.62 8.11 0.25
C TYR A 85 -8.48 8.26 1.77
N VAL A 86 -7.39 7.76 2.36
CA VAL A 86 -7.10 7.90 3.80
C VAL A 86 -5.62 8.24 4.00
N LEU A 87 -5.36 9.21 4.89
CA LEU A 87 -4.02 9.60 5.32
C LEU A 87 -3.78 9.20 6.77
N VAL A 88 -2.63 8.57 7.05
CA VAL A 88 -2.26 8.16 8.40
C VAL A 88 -1.05 8.94 8.86
N TYR A 89 -1.23 9.69 9.95
CA TYR A 89 -0.19 10.48 10.58
C TYR A 89 0.16 9.93 11.96
N ILE A 90 1.41 10.14 12.38
CA ILE A 90 1.83 9.95 13.77
C ILE A 90 2.31 11.28 14.34
N ARG A 91 2.13 11.48 15.65
CA ARG A 91 2.74 12.62 16.35
C ARG A 91 4.24 12.42 16.44
N GLU A 92 5.01 13.48 16.16
CA GLU A 92 6.47 13.45 16.30
C GLU A 92 6.88 13.03 17.71
N SER A 93 6.20 13.56 18.74
CA SER A 93 6.44 13.22 20.14
C SER A 93 6.27 11.74 20.49
N ASP A 94 5.46 11.00 19.71
CA ASP A 94 5.13 9.60 19.97
C ASP A 94 5.85 8.64 19.01
N LYS A 95 6.71 9.18 18.14
CA LYS A 95 7.39 8.42 17.07
C LYS A 95 8.09 7.18 17.59
N ASP A 96 8.96 7.31 18.58
CA ASP A 96 9.80 6.20 19.06
C ASP A 96 8.97 5.12 19.77
N LYS A 97 7.80 5.48 20.32
CA LYS A 97 6.86 4.54 20.92
C LYS A 97 6.07 3.76 19.88
N ILE A 98 5.73 4.39 18.75
CA ILE A 98 4.88 3.79 17.71
C ILE A 98 5.71 3.01 16.68
N MET A 99 6.91 3.49 16.36
CA MET A 99 7.80 2.93 15.32
C MET A 99 8.98 2.15 15.93
N CYS A 100 8.77 1.52 17.09
CA CYS A 100 9.82 0.72 17.72
C CYS A 100 10.09 -0.59 16.97
N ASP A 101 11.33 -1.05 17.04
CA ASP A 101 11.71 -2.38 16.54
C ASP A 101 11.09 -3.47 17.41
N LEU A 102 10.62 -4.54 16.76
CA LEU A 102 10.06 -5.71 17.42
C LEU A 102 10.96 -6.91 17.19
N ASP A 103 11.32 -7.60 18.27
CA ASP A 103 12.09 -8.83 18.24
C ASP A 103 11.17 -10.04 18.40
N GLU A 104 11.71 -11.22 18.09
CA GLU A 104 10.96 -12.47 18.28
C GLU A 104 10.45 -12.61 19.71
N LYS A 105 11.27 -12.23 20.71
CA LYS A 105 10.94 -12.27 22.15
C LYS A 105 9.67 -11.50 22.53
N ASP A 106 9.28 -10.50 21.73
CA ASP A 106 8.09 -9.68 21.97
C ASP A 106 6.81 -10.38 21.50
N ILE A 107 6.94 -11.48 20.74
CA ILE A 107 5.83 -12.33 20.30
C ILE A 107 5.58 -13.43 21.35
N PRO A 108 4.41 -13.46 22.02
CA PRO A 108 4.08 -14.50 22.99
C PRO A 108 4.19 -15.92 22.41
N LYS A 109 4.82 -16.83 23.16
CA LYS A 109 5.15 -18.20 22.70
C LYS A 109 3.95 -18.96 22.14
N HIS A 110 2.77 -18.82 22.76
CA HIS A 110 1.57 -19.54 22.36
C HIS A 110 1.10 -19.22 20.93
N PHE A 111 1.39 -18.01 20.41
CA PHE A 111 1.10 -17.68 19.01
C PHE A 111 1.98 -18.47 18.03
N ARG A 112 3.26 -18.66 18.35
CA ARG A 112 4.18 -19.44 17.50
C ARG A 112 3.80 -20.92 17.50
N THR A 113 3.57 -21.49 18.68
CA THR A 113 3.14 -22.88 18.81
C THR A 113 1.85 -23.16 18.06
N ARG A 114 0.87 -22.24 18.14
CA ARG A 114 -0.39 -22.39 17.42
C ARG A 114 -0.20 -22.30 15.91
N LYS A 115 0.59 -21.34 15.42
CA LYS A 115 0.91 -21.20 13.99
C LYS A 115 1.56 -22.48 13.44
N GLU A 116 2.56 -23.02 14.14
CA GLU A 116 3.24 -24.26 13.75
C GLU A 116 2.28 -25.46 13.69
N LEU A 117 1.35 -25.55 14.65
CA LEU A 117 0.33 -26.59 14.66
C LEU A 117 -0.62 -26.47 13.46
N GLU A 118 -1.09 -25.25 13.14
CA GLU A 118 -1.96 -24.98 12.00
C GLU A 118 -1.26 -25.28 10.66
N GLU A 119 0.02 -24.91 10.52
CA GLU A 119 0.84 -25.23 9.33
C GLU A 119 1.05 -26.74 9.17
N ALA A 120 1.31 -27.46 10.27
CA ALA A 120 1.43 -28.92 10.26
C ALA A 120 0.12 -29.62 9.88
N GLN A 121 -1.02 -29.13 10.38
CA GLN A 121 -2.35 -29.63 10.03
C GLN A 121 -2.66 -29.41 8.54
N LEU A 122 -2.39 -28.22 8.01
CA LEU A 122 -2.56 -27.92 6.58
C LEU A 122 -1.66 -28.81 5.71
N CYS A 123 -0.39 -29.00 6.09
CA CYS A 123 0.54 -29.88 5.38
C CYS A 123 0.04 -31.35 5.38
N SER A 124 -0.50 -31.83 6.50
CA SER A 124 -1.10 -33.16 6.59
C SER A 124 -2.33 -33.30 5.68
N LEU A 125 -3.24 -32.32 5.69
CA LEU A 125 -4.44 -32.33 4.85
C LEU A 125 -4.09 -32.32 3.36
N MET A 126 -3.12 -31.50 2.93
CA MET A 126 -2.66 -31.48 1.53
C MET A 126 -2.10 -32.84 1.08
N LYS A 127 -1.36 -33.55 1.94
CA LYS A 127 -0.86 -34.90 1.64
C LYS A 127 -1.99 -35.91 1.45
N VAL A 128 -3.00 -35.88 2.32
CA VAL A 128 -4.18 -36.77 2.23
C VAL A 128 -4.96 -36.52 0.94
N THR A 129 -5.23 -35.25 0.61
CA THR A 129 -5.97 -34.88 -0.61
C THR A 129 -5.21 -35.24 -1.89
N THR A 130 -3.89 -35.03 -1.91
CA THR A 130 -3.04 -35.39 -3.05
C THR A 130 -3.03 -36.90 -3.29
N LEU A 131 -2.90 -37.70 -2.21
CA LEU A 131 -2.95 -39.16 -2.29
C LEU A 131 -4.32 -39.69 -2.74
N ALA A 132 -5.41 -39.02 -2.33
CA ALA A 132 -6.76 -39.37 -2.78
C ALA A 132 -7.00 -39.03 -4.27
N SER A 133 -6.36 -37.97 -4.79
CA SER A 133 -6.47 -37.57 -6.20
C SER A 133 -5.62 -38.42 -7.16
N ILE A 134 -4.53 -39.03 -6.68
CA ILE A 134 -3.66 -39.93 -7.48
C ILE A 134 -4.25 -41.35 -7.59
N ARG A 135 -5.16 -41.73 -6.68
CA ARG A 135 -5.78 -43.07 -6.63
C ARG A 135 -7.11 -43.18 -7.40
N ARG A 136 -7.47 -42.22 -8.25
CA ARG A 136 -8.63 -42.30 -9.16
C ARG A 136 -8.18 -42.52 -10.59
#